data_AF-A0A8T1IUC3-F1
#
_entry.id   AF-A0A8T1IUC3-F1
#
_cell.length_a   1.000
_cell.length_b   1.000
_cell.length_c   1.000
_cell.angle_alpha   90.00
_cell.angle_beta   90.00
_cell.angle_gamma   90.00
#
_symmetry.space_group_name_H-M   'P 1'
#
loop_
_entity.id
_entity.type
_entity.pdbx_description
1 polymer ?
#
loop_
_entity_poly.entity_id
_entity_poly.type
_entity_poly.pdbx_seq_one_letter_code
_entity_poly.pdbx_strand_id
1 'polypeptide(L)'
;MTLFDETGNSAQRFVASDNWVTRFMARYDLSMRRRTNLTTLTDDVLTDRAVSYMAFLEEHKPDMDPARVIMMDETAVFFEDPCLYTVNEHGAHHVVMRSTGFASMRVTAMLSVTLSGKKLSPVIIWKGTTTTTFERVGGCLVIQQPKAWAVFGVGFDASAHREACEGRVCEEEDQDVCGLMPYLQASDVGIYRSFKDRMVGLITAWKESDAVTYTRGVNPRPPFVETVADWVSTAWKRVPEEVVMSSIYGCGFDDDFKEWFISKHDVYGDLFRPSGFSVTRIQTARRTSTTTTSAWR
;
A
#
# COMPACT_ATOMS: atom_id res chain seq x y z
N MET A 1 -6.37 7.28 -29.03
CA MET A 1 -5.19 6.50 -29.44
C MET A 1 -4.72 7.10 -30.77
N THR A 2 -3.52 7.67 -30.80
CA THR A 2 -2.94 8.23 -32.05
C THR A 2 -2.17 7.10 -32.71
N LEU A 3 -2.57 6.72 -33.92
CA LEU A 3 -1.86 5.71 -34.70
C LEU A 3 -0.83 6.42 -35.58
N PHE A 4 0.36 5.84 -35.70
CA PHE A 4 1.37 6.28 -36.65
C PHE A 4 1.42 5.25 -37.77
N ASP A 5 1.58 5.71 -39.01
CA ASP A 5 1.84 4.79 -40.12
C ASP A 5 3.28 4.25 -40.08
N GLU A 6 3.59 3.28 -40.92
CA GLU A 6 4.93 2.66 -41.01
C GLU A 6 6.04 3.66 -41.38
N THR A 7 5.68 4.88 -41.79
CA THR A 7 6.60 5.98 -42.12
C THR A 7 6.70 7.05 -41.03
N GLY A 8 6.05 6.87 -39.88
CA GLY A 8 6.13 7.77 -38.73
C GLY A 8 5.31 9.06 -38.88
N ASN A 9 4.46 9.18 -39.91
CA ASN A 9 3.56 10.32 -40.03
C ASN A 9 2.35 10.16 -39.10
N SER A 10 1.84 11.28 -38.59
CA SER A 10 0.62 11.31 -37.80
C SER A 10 -0.56 10.86 -38.67
N ALA A 11 -1.00 9.61 -38.52
CA ALA A 11 -2.22 9.15 -39.17
C ALA A 11 -3.41 9.88 -38.51
N GLN A 12 -4.49 10.05 -39.28
CA GLN A 12 -5.73 10.66 -38.81
C GLN A 12 -6.16 10.07 -37.45
N ARG A 13 -6.74 10.92 -36.59
CA ARG A 13 -7.26 10.54 -35.27
C ARG A 13 -8.20 9.34 -35.41
N PHE A 14 -7.70 8.15 -35.05
CA PHE A 14 -8.50 6.93 -35.04
C PHE A 14 -9.53 7.00 -33.92
N VAL A 15 -10.80 6.91 -34.29
CA VAL A 15 -11.94 6.88 -33.36
C VAL A 15 -12.66 5.55 -33.55
N ALA A 16 -12.78 4.78 -32.49
CA ALA A 16 -13.53 3.53 -32.46
C ALA A 16 -14.49 3.53 -31.26
N SER A 17 -15.64 2.88 -31.43
CA SER A 17 -16.59 2.64 -30.35
C SER A 17 -16.23 1.37 -29.58
N ASP A 18 -16.72 1.25 -28.34
CA ASP A 18 -16.51 0.05 -27.52
C ASP A 18 -16.99 -1.22 -28.23
N ASN A 19 -18.12 -1.15 -28.94
CA ASN A 19 -18.65 -2.27 -29.71
C ASN A 19 -17.72 -2.67 -30.88
N TRP A 20 -17.02 -1.71 -31.49
CA TRP A 20 -16.00 -2.01 -32.50
C TRP A 20 -14.82 -2.76 -31.87
N VAL A 21 -14.36 -2.33 -30.68
CA VAL A 21 -13.27 -2.98 -29.94
C VAL A 21 -13.68 -4.40 -29.55
N THR A 22 -14.87 -4.61 -28.97
CA THR A 22 -15.38 -5.94 -28.61
C THR A 22 -15.44 -6.88 -29.81
N ARG A 23 -15.98 -6.41 -30.95
CA ARG A 23 -16.06 -7.23 -32.18
C ARG A 23 -14.70 -7.47 -32.81
N PHE A 24 -13.80 -6.50 -32.76
CA PHE A 24 -12.42 -6.67 -33.21
C PHE A 24 -11.73 -7.76 -32.38
N MET A 25 -11.80 -7.66 -31.04
CA MET A 25 -11.24 -8.66 -30.14
C MET A 25 -11.83 -10.06 -30.39
N ALA A 26 -13.15 -10.16 -30.59
CA ALA A 26 -13.79 -11.44 -30.92
C ALA A 26 -13.37 -12.02 -32.27
N ARG A 27 -13.17 -11.18 -33.31
CA ARG A 27 -12.75 -11.64 -34.65
C ARG A 27 -11.33 -12.18 -34.67
N TYR A 28 -10.45 -11.64 -33.84
CA TYR A 28 -9.04 -11.99 -33.78
C TYR A 28 -8.69 -12.88 -32.58
N ASP A 29 -9.69 -13.40 -31.87
CA ASP A 29 -9.54 -14.25 -30.69
C ASP A 29 -8.60 -13.63 -29.63
N LEU A 30 -8.89 -12.38 -29.27
CA LEU A 30 -8.11 -11.59 -28.31
C LEU A 30 -8.90 -11.42 -27.01
N SER A 31 -8.21 -11.46 -25.87
CA SER A 31 -8.84 -11.27 -24.56
C SER A 31 -8.10 -10.24 -23.71
N MET A 32 -8.85 -9.43 -22.93
CA MET A 32 -8.25 -8.61 -21.88
C MET A 32 -7.92 -9.50 -20.68
N ARG A 33 -6.70 -9.39 -20.17
CA ARG A 33 -6.23 -10.15 -19.00
C ARG A 33 -5.74 -9.18 -17.93
N ARG A 34 -6.01 -9.48 -16.66
CA ARG A 34 -5.52 -8.76 -15.48
C ARG A 34 -4.62 -9.69 -14.68
N ARG A 35 -3.54 -9.16 -14.10
CA ARG A 35 -2.67 -9.91 -13.17
C ARG A 35 -3.44 -10.22 -11.89
N THR A 36 -3.57 -11.50 -11.54
CA THR A 36 -4.14 -11.97 -10.26
C THR A 36 -3.02 -12.09 -9.22
N ASN A 37 -3.19 -11.44 -8.07
CA ASN A 37 -2.37 -11.73 -6.90
C ASN A 37 -2.93 -12.99 -6.22
N LEU A 38 -2.05 -13.96 -5.98
CA LEU A 38 -2.40 -15.26 -5.43
C LEU A 38 -2.57 -15.11 -3.90
N THR A 39 -3.79 -14.96 -3.40
CA THR A 39 -4.06 -15.13 -1.96
C THR A 39 -4.09 -16.63 -1.63
N THR A 40 -3.28 -17.03 -0.64
CA THR A 40 -3.05 -18.45 -0.27
C THR A 40 -4.01 -18.95 0.81
N LEU A 41 -4.85 -18.08 1.36
CA LEU A 41 -5.80 -18.40 2.44
C LEU A 41 -7.22 -18.44 1.90
N THR A 42 -8.03 -19.34 2.45
CA THR A 42 -9.47 -19.39 2.16
C THR A 42 -10.19 -18.20 2.81
N ASP A 43 -11.33 -17.83 2.24
CA ASP A 43 -12.10 -16.66 2.69
C ASP A 43 -12.59 -16.80 4.14
N ASP A 44 -12.89 -18.02 4.60
CA ASP A 44 -13.27 -18.30 5.99
C ASP A 44 -12.13 -18.03 6.97
N VAL A 45 -10.92 -18.52 6.67
CA VAL A 45 -9.73 -18.34 7.54
C VAL A 45 -9.33 -16.88 7.61
N LEU A 46 -9.47 -16.14 6.52
CA LEU A 46 -9.28 -14.68 6.51
C LEU A 46 -10.33 -14.02 7.42
N THR A 47 -11.60 -14.33 7.23
CA THR A 47 -12.68 -13.70 8.01
C THR A 47 -12.50 -13.97 9.52
N ASP A 48 -12.21 -15.21 9.92
CA ASP A 48 -11.99 -15.57 11.33
C ASP A 48 -10.82 -14.82 11.97
N ARG A 49 -9.72 -14.65 11.22
CA ARG A 49 -8.57 -13.86 11.68
C ARG A 49 -8.94 -12.39 11.85
N ALA A 50 -9.72 -11.85 10.93
CA ALA A 50 -10.16 -10.47 11.00
C ALA A 50 -11.12 -10.22 12.17
N VAL A 51 -12.07 -11.13 12.43
CA VAL A 51 -12.97 -11.05 13.58
C VAL A 51 -12.17 -11.13 14.88
N SER A 52 -11.20 -12.04 14.97
CA SER A 52 -10.34 -12.18 16.15
C SER A 52 -9.52 -10.92 16.40
N TYR A 53 -8.97 -10.32 15.33
CA TYR A 53 -8.23 -9.06 15.41
C TYR A 53 -9.11 -7.90 15.85
N MET A 54 -10.28 -7.73 15.24
CA MET A 54 -11.18 -6.63 15.59
C MET A 54 -11.70 -6.75 17.02
N ALA A 55 -11.92 -7.97 17.52
CA ALA A 55 -12.27 -8.20 18.92
C ALA A 55 -11.12 -7.81 19.88
N PHE A 56 -9.88 -8.16 19.54
CA PHE A 56 -8.69 -7.72 20.26
C PHE A 56 -8.56 -6.19 20.23
N LEU A 57 -8.76 -5.57 19.07
CA LEU A 57 -8.67 -4.12 18.91
C LEU A 57 -9.70 -3.39 19.78
N GLU A 58 -10.97 -3.82 19.77
CA GLU A 58 -12.03 -3.23 20.60
C GLU A 58 -11.76 -3.36 22.10
N GLU A 59 -11.09 -4.43 22.53
CA GLU A 59 -10.70 -4.61 23.93
C GLU A 59 -9.64 -3.60 24.38
N HIS A 60 -8.69 -3.27 23.50
CA HIS A 60 -7.53 -2.42 23.83
C HIS A 60 -7.71 -0.95 23.40
N LYS A 61 -8.63 -0.65 22.48
CA LYS A 61 -8.93 0.70 21.96
C LYS A 61 -9.14 1.76 23.07
N PRO A 62 -9.82 1.47 24.20
CA PRO A 62 -10.02 2.45 25.27
C PRO A 62 -8.74 2.89 25.99
N ASP A 63 -7.72 2.03 26.02
CA ASP A 63 -6.47 2.26 26.73
C ASP A 63 -5.37 2.88 25.83
N MET A 64 -5.62 2.89 24.51
CA MET A 64 -4.71 3.45 23.52
C MET A 64 -4.66 4.98 23.58
N ASP A 65 -3.45 5.55 23.68
CA ASP A 65 -3.23 6.98 23.45
C ASP A 65 -3.16 7.26 21.93
N PRO A 66 -4.12 8.01 21.35
CA PRO A 66 -4.16 8.25 19.91
C PRO A 66 -2.92 8.99 19.35
N ALA A 67 -2.16 9.68 20.20
CA ALA A 67 -0.94 10.36 19.79
C ALA A 67 0.29 9.42 19.73
N ARG A 68 0.21 8.26 20.38
CA ARG A 68 1.29 7.26 20.49
C ARG A 68 1.09 6.04 19.61
N VAL A 69 -0.15 5.69 19.27
CA VAL A 69 -0.43 4.63 18.30
C VAL A 69 -0.06 5.11 16.90
N ILE A 70 0.84 4.39 16.24
CA ILE A 70 1.32 4.69 14.89
C ILE A 70 0.91 3.57 13.95
N MET A 71 0.20 3.93 12.90
CA MET A 71 -0.07 3.06 11.75
C MET A 71 1.01 3.34 10.71
N MET A 72 1.79 2.32 10.40
CA MET A 72 2.91 2.41 9.48
C MET A 72 2.93 1.21 8.58
N ASP A 73 3.26 1.44 7.31
CA ASP A 73 3.46 0.36 6.36
C ASP A 73 4.37 0.82 5.20
N GLU A 74 4.84 -0.14 4.39
CA GLU A 74 5.68 0.08 3.22
C GLU A 74 4.91 -0.08 1.89
N THR A 75 5.15 0.82 0.93
CA THR A 75 4.65 0.67 -0.44
C THR A 75 5.72 0.92 -1.52
N ALA A 76 5.64 0.13 -2.58
CA ALA A 76 6.39 0.37 -3.80
C ALA A 76 5.62 1.32 -4.73
N VAL A 77 6.31 2.38 -5.17
CA VAL A 77 5.88 3.31 -6.22
C VAL A 77 6.72 3.04 -7.45
N PHE A 78 6.10 2.50 -8.50
CA PHE A 78 6.78 2.23 -9.75
C PHE A 78 6.81 3.48 -10.63
N PHE A 79 7.91 3.67 -11.35
CA PHE A 79 8.03 4.81 -12.26
C PHE A 79 7.16 4.64 -13.49
N GLU A 80 6.88 3.41 -13.86
CA GLU A 80 5.97 3.05 -14.94
C GLU A 80 5.01 2.03 -14.36
N ASP A 81 3.71 2.30 -14.48
CA ASP A 81 2.71 1.28 -14.26
C ASP A 81 2.60 0.51 -15.58
N PRO A 82 3.14 -0.73 -15.68
CA PRO A 82 2.98 -1.51 -16.89
C PRO A 82 1.48 -1.75 -17.08
N CYS A 83 0.93 -1.28 -18.20
CA CYS A 83 -0.51 -1.33 -18.48
C CYS A 83 -1.11 -2.69 -18.05
N LEU A 84 -2.02 -2.69 -17.07
CA LEU A 84 -2.58 -3.92 -16.51
C LEU A 84 -3.36 -4.76 -17.53
N TYR A 85 -3.69 -4.14 -18.66
CA TYR A 85 -4.39 -4.72 -19.78
C TYR A 85 -3.47 -4.71 -20.99
N THR A 86 -3.33 -5.89 -21.57
CA THR A 86 -2.69 -6.07 -22.87
C THR A 86 -3.58 -6.95 -23.72
N VAL A 87 -3.55 -6.69 -25.01
CA VAL A 87 -4.31 -7.44 -26.00
C VAL A 87 -3.38 -8.55 -26.48
N ASN A 88 -3.74 -9.80 -26.22
CA ASN A 88 -2.98 -10.96 -26.69
C ASN A 88 -3.93 -12.07 -27.14
N GLU A 89 -3.39 -13.00 -27.93
CA GLU A 89 -4.05 -14.19 -28.43
C GLU A 89 -4.61 -15.03 -27.29
N HIS A 90 -5.80 -15.55 -27.49
CA HIS A 90 -6.46 -16.44 -26.55
C HIS A 90 -5.66 -17.75 -26.41
N GLY A 91 -5.38 -18.16 -25.16
CA GLY A 91 -4.57 -19.34 -24.87
C GLY A 91 -3.06 -19.10 -24.77
N ALA A 92 -2.57 -17.88 -24.95
CA ALA A 92 -1.16 -17.56 -24.75
C ALA A 92 -0.69 -17.82 -23.30
N HIS A 93 0.30 -18.70 -23.13
CA HIS A 93 0.86 -19.05 -21.83
C HIS A 93 1.73 -17.94 -21.22
N HIS A 94 2.41 -17.14 -22.06
CA HIS A 94 3.27 -16.04 -21.65
C HIS A 94 2.96 -14.79 -22.46
N VAL A 95 2.75 -13.67 -21.79
CA VAL A 95 2.51 -12.37 -22.42
C VAL A 95 3.64 -11.41 -22.08
N VAL A 96 4.37 -10.95 -23.10
CA VAL A 96 5.48 -10.00 -22.91
C VAL A 96 4.92 -8.58 -22.95
N MET A 97 4.97 -7.89 -21.82
CA MET A 97 4.71 -6.46 -21.75
C MET A 97 5.94 -5.68 -22.20
N ARG A 98 5.83 -4.95 -23.31
CA ARG A 98 6.88 -4.00 -23.71
C ARG A 98 6.84 -2.80 -22.75
N SER A 99 7.96 -2.50 -22.12
CA SER A 99 8.12 -1.36 -21.22
C SER A 99 8.97 -0.27 -21.87
N THR A 100 8.83 0.96 -21.39
CA THR A 100 9.63 2.12 -21.86
C THR A 100 11.03 2.17 -21.23
N GLY A 101 11.51 1.06 -20.64
CA GLY A 101 12.79 0.98 -19.92
C GLY A 101 12.71 1.44 -18.46
N PHE A 102 11.55 1.93 -18.00
CA PHE A 102 11.31 2.37 -16.61
C PHE A 102 10.57 1.33 -15.74
N ALA A 103 10.00 0.27 -16.32
CA ALA A 103 9.15 -0.70 -15.62
C ALA A 103 9.79 -1.44 -14.44
N SER A 104 11.12 -1.51 -14.36
CA SER A 104 11.83 -2.10 -13.22
C SER A 104 12.22 -1.07 -12.16
N MET A 105 12.10 0.23 -12.47
CA MET A 105 12.45 1.32 -11.56
C MET A 105 11.30 1.55 -10.59
N ARG A 106 11.63 1.57 -9.29
CA ARG A 106 10.68 1.84 -8.22
C ARG A 106 11.35 2.60 -7.10
N VAL A 107 10.55 3.37 -6.37
CA VAL A 107 10.89 3.91 -5.06
C VAL A 107 10.05 3.17 -4.04
N THR A 108 10.69 2.73 -2.97
CA THR A 108 9.99 2.16 -1.82
C THR A 108 9.85 3.25 -0.78
N ALA A 109 8.62 3.56 -0.40
CA ALA A 109 8.31 4.57 0.61
C ALA A 109 7.49 3.92 1.73
N MET A 110 7.82 4.24 2.96
CA MET A 110 7.07 3.87 4.15
C MET A 110 6.43 5.13 4.72
N LEU A 111 5.11 5.08 4.87
CA LEU A 111 4.30 6.20 5.35
C LEU A 111 3.76 5.85 6.73
N SER A 112 3.78 6.83 7.63
CA SER A 112 3.34 6.63 9.00
C SER A 112 2.39 7.74 9.42
N VAL A 113 1.29 7.36 10.04
CA VAL A 113 0.29 8.25 10.63
C VAL A 113 0.01 7.84 12.06
N THR A 114 -0.21 8.80 12.95
CA THR A 114 -0.77 8.46 14.26
C THR A 114 -2.26 8.21 14.17
N LEU A 115 -2.81 7.52 15.16
CA LEU A 115 -4.24 7.34 15.31
C LEU A 115 -4.99 8.69 15.42
N SER A 116 -4.35 9.73 15.95
CA SER A 116 -4.88 11.11 15.95
C SER A 116 -4.86 11.82 14.58
N GLY A 117 -4.36 11.16 13.52
CA GLY A 117 -4.29 11.72 12.17
C GLY A 117 -3.02 12.51 11.86
N LYS A 118 -2.05 12.60 12.79
CA LYS A 118 -0.79 13.29 12.54
C LYS A 118 0.06 12.47 11.58
N LYS A 119 0.38 13.03 10.43
CA LYS A 119 1.37 12.48 9.50
C LYS A 119 2.79 12.64 10.05
N LEU A 120 3.57 11.57 10.03
CA LEU A 120 4.98 11.60 10.38
C LEU A 120 5.85 11.77 9.12
N SER A 121 7.13 12.05 9.34
CA SER A 121 8.12 12.13 8.27
C SER A 121 8.17 10.80 7.50
N PRO A 122 8.01 10.81 6.16
CA PRO A 122 8.01 9.57 5.38
C PRO A 122 9.43 9.02 5.26
N VAL A 123 9.54 7.70 5.24
CA VAL A 123 10.80 6.97 5.10
C VAL A 123 10.94 6.49 3.65
N ILE A 124 12.13 6.62 3.09
CA ILE A 124 12.48 6.12 1.75
C ILE A 124 13.50 5.01 1.91
N ILE A 125 13.20 3.85 1.31
CA ILE A 125 14.06 2.67 1.34
C ILE A 125 14.68 2.50 -0.04
N TRP A 126 15.99 2.68 -0.11
CA TRP A 126 16.76 2.49 -1.35
C TRP A 126 17.40 1.12 -1.41
N LYS A 127 17.64 0.65 -2.64
CA LYS A 127 18.47 -0.53 -2.87
C LYS A 127 19.92 -0.16 -2.62
N GLY A 128 20.57 -0.82 -1.66
CA GLY A 128 21.97 -0.55 -1.33
C GLY A 128 22.49 -1.48 -0.25
N THR A 129 23.65 -1.14 0.31
CA THR A 129 24.19 -1.82 1.49
C THR A 129 23.31 -1.52 2.69
N THR A 130 23.03 -2.53 3.53
CA THR A 130 22.24 -2.32 4.76
C THR A 130 22.88 -1.21 5.59
N THR A 131 22.09 -0.16 5.83
CA THR A 131 22.44 0.92 6.77
C THR A 131 21.52 0.82 7.98
N THR A 132 22.04 1.09 9.18
CA THR A 132 21.29 0.98 10.44
C THR A 132 20.72 2.31 10.93
N THR A 133 21.20 3.43 10.37
CA THR A 133 20.80 4.79 10.74
C THR A 133 20.08 5.47 9.59
N PHE A 134 19.14 6.37 9.90
CA PHE A 134 18.53 7.22 8.87
C PHE A 134 19.41 8.40 8.51
N GLU A 135 19.43 8.72 7.23
CA GLU A 135 19.89 10.01 6.74
C GLU A 135 18.67 10.90 6.49
N ARG A 136 18.71 12.13 7.01
CA ARG A 136 17.66 13.11 6.73
C ARG A 136 17.98 13.81 5.40
N VAL A 137 17.20 13.50 4.38
CA VAL A 137 17.29 14.15 3.06
C VAL A 137 16.01 14.94 2.84
N GLY A 138 16.11 16.27 2.87
CA GLY A 138 14.96 17.16 2.79
C GLY A 138 13.90 16.85 3.87
N GLY A 139 12.67 16.59 3.43
CA GLY A 139 11.55 16.26 4.31
C GLY A 139 11.39 14.77 4.62
N CYS A 140 12.36 13.92 4.24
CA CYS A 140 12.28 12.46 4.36
C CYS A 140 13.42 11.91 5.22
N LEU A 141 13.18 10.73 5.78
CA LEU A 141 14.21 9.86 6.32
C LEU A 141 14.60 8.85 5.24
N VAL A 142 15.88 8.58 5.06
CA VAL A 142 16.39 7.69 4.01
C VAL A 142 17.20 6.57 4.64
N ILE A 143 16.95 5.34 4.21
CA ILE A 143 17.69 4.15 4.61
C ILE A 143 17.99 3.29 3.38
N GLN A 144 19.09 2.54 3.43
CA GLN A 144 19.48 1.61 2.38
C GLN A 144 19.32 0.17 2.84
N GLN A 145 18.72 -0.65 1.99
CA GLN A 145 18.50 -2.08 2.22
C GLN A 145 18.82 -2.89 0.95
N PRO A 146 19.37 -4.11 1.04
CA PRO A 146 19.78 -4.90 -0.12
C PRO A 146 18.64 -5.22 -1.10
N LYS A 147 17.42 -5.36 -0.57
CA LYS A 147 16.24 -5.70 -1.36
C LYS A 147 15.33 -4.49 -1.65
N ALA A 148 15.67 -3.30 -1.13
CA ALA A 148 14.82 -2.10 -1.19
C ALA A 148 13.42 -2.32 -0.60
N TRP A 149 13.31 -3.12 0.46
CA TRP A 149 12.14 -3.30 1.30
C TRP A 149 12.60 -3.74 2.71
N ALA A 150 11.80 -3.47 3.72
CA ALA A 150 12.02 -3.82 5.11
C ALA A 150 11.27 -5.09 5.49
N VAL A 151 11.97 -6.07 6.10
CA VAL A 151 11.33 -7.13 6.87
C VAL A 151 11.29 -6.65 8.32
N PHE A 152 10.09 -6.38 8.85
CA PHE A 152 9.93 -6.19 10.29
C PHE A 152 10.35 -7.50 10.99
N GLY A 153 11.36 -7.41 11.86
CA GLY A 153 11.93 -8.55 12.61
C GLY A 153 13.34 -9.02 12.22
N VAL A 154 13.92 -8.62 11.07
CA VAL A 154 15.27 -9.10 10.69
C VAL A 154 16.23 -7.99 10.23
N GLY A 155 15.83 -6.72 10.29
CA GLY A 155 16.72 -5.63 9.87
C GLY A 155 16.27 -4.19 10.14
N PHE A 156 15.13 -4.00 10.79
CA PHE A 156 14.78 -2.71 11.40
C PHE A 156 15.23 -2.76 12.85
N ASP A 157 16.34 -2.10 13.16
CA ASP A 157 16.77 -1.89 14.55
C ASP A 157 15.64 -1.14 15.29
N ALA A 158 15.42 -1.45 16.57
CA ALA A 158 14.50 -0.72 17.43
C ALA A 158 14.83 0.79 17.45
N SER A 159 16.11 1.14 17.26
CA SER A 159 16.57 2.53 17.11
C SER A 159 16.03 3.18 15.83
N ALA A 160 16.04 2.45 14.71
CA ALA A 160 15.51 2.89 13.43
C ALA A 160 13.97 3.02 13.50
N HIS A 161 13.28 2.02 14.05
CA HIS A 161 11.85 2.13 14.28
C HIS A 161 11.51 3.36 15.14
N ARG A 162 12.27 3.59 16.22
CA ARG A 162 12.11 4.77 17.09
C ARG A 162 12.31 6.08 16.34
N GLU A 163 13.31 6.19 15.47
CA GLU A 163 13.57 7.42 14.71
C GLU A 163 12.47 7.67 13.65
N ALA A 164 12.01 6.63 12.95
CA ALA A 164 10.87 6.71 12.03
C ALA A 164 9.58 7.12 12.75
N CYS A 165 9.40 6.67 14.00
CA CYS A 165 8.30 7.03 14.86
C CYS A 165 8.53 8.37 15.62
N GLU A 166 9.55 9.15 15.26
CA GLU A 166 9.89 10.44 15.89
C GLU A 166 10.06 10.35 17.42
N GLY A 167 10.63 9.24 17.91
CA GLY A 167 10.84 8.96 19.32
C GLY A 167 9.62 8.40 20.06
N ARG A 168 8.48 8.23 19.38
CA ARG A 168 7.27 7.63 19.94
C ARG A 168 7.43 6.11 19.86
N VAL A 169 7.82 5.52 20.96
CA VAL A 169 8.00 4.07 21.07
C VAL A 169 6.64 3.45 21.39
N CYS A 170 6.22 2.48 20.59
CA CYS A 170 5.24 1.48 21.04
C CYS A 170 5.94 0.68 22.15
N GLU A 171 5.37 0.62 23.36
CA GLU A 171 5.99 -0.18 24.42
C GLU A 171 6.15 -1.64 23.96
N GLU A 172 7.25 -2.25 24.39
CA GLU A 172 7.88 -3.45 23.82
C GLU A 172 7.01 -4.73 23.87
N GLU A 173 5.84 -4.68 24.49
CA GLU A 173 4.93 -5.82 24.68
C GLU A 173 3.67 -5.81 23.79
N ASP A 174 3.41 -4.76 23.00
CA ASP A 174 2.28 -4.79 22.08
C ASP A 174 2.66 -5.48 20.77
N GLN A 175 2.21 -6.73 20.65
CA GLN A 175 2.42 -7.62 19.52
C GLN A 175 2.40 -6.89 18.18
N ASP A 176 3.45 -7.10 17.39
CA ASP A 176 3.48 -6.81 15.97
C ASP A 176 2.40 -7.63 15.25
N VAL A 177 1.16 -7.14 15.25
CA VAL A 177 0.04 -7.75 14.52
C VAL A 177 0.08 -7.34 13.04
N CYS A 178 1.13 -6.64 12.59
CA CYS A 178 1.29 -6.12 11.22
C CYS A 178 1.44 -7.22 10.15
N GLY A 179 1.50 -8.49 10.54
CA GLY A 179 1.82 -9.58 9.62
C GLY A 179 0.67 -10.13 8.76
N LEU A 180 -0.60 -9.74 8.97
CA LEU A 180 -1.69 -10.59 8.45
C LEU A 180 -2.85 -9.99 7.65
N MET A 181 -3.01 -8.67 7.48
CA MET A 181 -4.11 -8.19 6.62
C MET A 181 -3.87 -6.82 5.94
N PRO A 182 -3.82 -6.79 4.59
CA PRO A 182 -3.97 -5.54 3.81
C PRO A 182 -5.27 -4.79 4.14
N TYR A 183 -6.26 -5.49 4.71
CA TYR A 183 -7.58 -4.95 5.04
C TYR A 183 -7.64 -4.22 6.38
N LEU A 184 -6.58 -4.25 7.19
CA LEU A 184 -6.52 -3.69 8.55
C LEU A 184 -5.48 -2.56 8.69
N GLN A 185 -4.73 -2.24 7.62
CA GLN A 185 -3.75 -1.16 7.62
C GLN A 185 -4.29 0.08 6.90
N ALA A 186 -4.34 1.23 7.59
CA ALA A 186 -4.89 2.48 7.05
C ALA A 186 -4.17 2.94 5.78
N SER A 187 -2.89 2.58 5.67
CA SER A 187 -2.07 2.84 4.51
C SER A 187 -2.68 2.23 3.23
N ASP A 188 -3.16 1.00 3.29
CA ASP A 188 -3.75 0.26 2.14
C ASP A 188 -5.21 0.63 1.85
N VAL A 189 -5.96 1.14 2.84
CA VAL A 189 -7.38 1.51 2.66
C VAL A 189 -7.57 2.70 1.72
N GLY A 190 -6.71 3.72 1.80
CA GLY A 190 -6.88 4.92 0.97
C GLY A 190 -5.65 5.83 0.86
N ILE A 191 -4.81 5.85 1.88
CA ILE A 191 -3.60 6.68 1.93
C ILE A 191 -2.68 6.41 0.74
N TYR A 192 -2.34 5.15 0.45
CA TYR A 192 -1.43 4.83 -0.65
C TYR A 192 -1.99 5.16 -2.02
N ARG A 193 -3.30 4.98 -2.22
CA ARG A 193 -3.93 5.38 -3.49
C ARG A 193 -3.73 6.88 -3.71
N SER A 194 -4.13 7.69 -2.73
CA SER A 194 -4.03 9.15 -2.77
C SER A 194 -2.58 9.64 -2.92
N PHE A 195 -1.64 8.97 -2.25
CA PHE A 195 -0.20 9.23 -2.34
C PHE A 195 0.36 8.87 -3.72
N LYS A 196 0.07 7.67 -4.23
CA LYS A 196 0.56 7.18 -5.53
C LYS A 196 0.03 8.04 -6.68
N ASP A 197 -1.23 8.45 -6.64
CA ASP A 197 -1.80 9.35 -7.65
C ASP A 197 -1.00 10.67 -7.76
N ARG A 198 -0.53 11.21 -6.63
CA ARG A 198 0.32 12.42 -6.59
C ARG A 198 1.75 12.14 -7.07
N MET A 199 2.31 11.00 -6.68
CA MET A 199 3.63 10.57 -7.14
C MET A 199 3.68 10.38 -8.66
N VAL A 200 2.62 9.82 -9.25
CA VAL A 200 2.51 9.64 -10.71
C VAL A 200 2.64 10.98 -11.44
N GLY A 201 1.99 12.04 -10.95
CA GLY A 201 2.12 13.38 -11.55
C GLY A 201 3.55 13.92 -11.51
N LEU A 202 4.25 13.74 -10.39
CA LEU A 202 5.63 14.20 -10.21
C LEU A 202 6.63 13.40 -11.08
N ILE A 203 6.44 12.08 -11.13
CA ILE A 203 7.27 11.19 -11.95
C ILE A 203 7.07 11.48 -13.44
N THR A 204 5.82 11.67 -13.88
CA THR A 204 5.52 12.01 -15.29
C THR A 204 6.15 13.35 -15.68
N ALA A 205 6.03 14.38 -14.84
CA ALA A 205 6.68 15.67 -15.09
C ALA A 205 8.20 15.55 -15.20
N TRP A 206 8.83 14.70 -14.38
CA TRP A 206 10.26 14.42 -14.50
C TRP A 206 10.61 13.69 -15.79
N LYS A 207 9.84 12.68 -16.19
CA LYS A 207 10.04 11.95 -17.45
C LYS A 207 9.93 12.83 -18.68
N GLU A 208 9.06 13.83 -18.63
CA GLU A 208 8.85 14.80 -19.71
C GLU A 208 9.88 15.95 -19.70
N SER A 209 10.73 16.01 -18.67
CA SER A 209 11.77 17.03 -18.53
C SER A 209 13.13 16.57 -19.08
N ASP A 210 14.05 17.52 -19.26
CA ASP A 210 15.44 17.25 -19.65
C ASP A 210 16.30 16.71 -18.48
N ALA A 211 15.70 16.43 -17.30
CA ALA A 211 16.41 15.93 -16.12
C ALA A 211 16.64 14.41 -16.14
N VAL A 212 16.08 13.68 -17.11
CA VAL A 212 16.30 12.24 -17.26
C VAL A 212 17.69 11.99 -17.82
N THR A 213 18.50 11.23 -17.09
CA THR A 213 19.84 10.82 -17.56
C THR A 213 19.83 9.36 -18.00
N TYR A 214 20.70 9.03 -18.95
CA TYR A 214 20.77 7.69 -19.53
C TYR A 214 22.14 7.03 -19.29
N THR A 215 22.14 5.70 -19.25
CA THR A 215 23.36 4.90 -19.31
C THR A 215 23.90 4.84 -20.74
N ARG A 216 25.12 4.34 -20.94
CA ARG A 216 25.67 4.13 -22.29
C ARG A 216 24.82 3.21 -23.17
N GLY A 217 24.05 2.31 -22.54
CA GLY A 217 23.09 1.43 -23.22
C GLY A 217 21.70 2.04 -23.41
N VAL A 218 21.54 3.37 -23.27
CA VAL A 218 20.27 4.11 -23.44
C VAL A 218 19.18 3.70 -22.42
N ASN A 219 19.53 2.97 -21.36
CA ASN A 219 18.61 2.73 -20.25
C ASN A 219 18.55 3.97 -19.34
N PRO A 220 17.36 4.41 -18.90
CA PRO A 220 17.23 5.54 -18.00
C PRO A 220 17.87 5.24 -16.65
N ARG A 221 18.52 6.24 -16.07
CA ARG A 221 19.07 6.19 -14.71
C ARG A 221 17.99 6.62 -13.70
N PRO A 222 18.02 6.09 -12.47
CA PRO A 222 17.19 6.58 -11.39
C PRO A 222 17.46 8.08 -11.14
N PRO A 223 16.44 8.87 -10.76
CA PRO A 223 16.65 10.22 -10.27
C PRO A 223 17.49 10.21 -8.98
N PHE A 224 18.09 11.36 -8.67
CA PHE A 224 18.85 11.54 -7.43
C PHE A 224 17.95 11.40 -6.20
N VAL A 225 18.53 10.99 -5.07
CA VAL A 225 17.80 10.75 -3.83
C VAL A 225 17.11 12.01 -3.32
N GLU A 226 17.72 13.18 -3.50
CA GLU A 226 17.18 14.48 -3.14
C GLU A 226 15.92 14.81 -3.94
N THR A 227 15.91 14.47 -5.23
CA THR A 227 14.76 14.65 -6.11
C THR A 227 13.60 13.74 -5.67
N VAL A 228 13.89 12.47 -5.36
CA VAL A 228 12.88 11.54 -4.86
C VAL A 228 12.36 11.96 -3.48
N ALA A 229 13.23 12.40 -2.59
CA ALA A 229 12.86 12.88 -1.27
C ALA A 229 11.92 14.09 -1.33
N ASP A 230 12.20 15.03 -2.24
CA ASP A 230 11.30 16.16 -2.47
C ASP A 230 9.92 15.69 -2.99
N TRP A 231 9.89 14.73 -3.93
CA TRP A 231 8.63 14.19 -4.44
C TRP A 231 7.81 13.48 -3.37
N VAL A 232 8.45 12.58 -2.60
CA VAL A 232 7.78 11.81 -1.54
C VAL A 232 7.25 12.75 -0.46
N SER A 233 8.07 13.72 -0.01
CA SER A 233 7.64 14.71 0.99
C SER A 233 6.48 15.56 0.46
N THR A 234 6.55 16.01 -0.78
CA THR A 234 5.51 16.83 -1.42
C THR A 234 4.21 16.05 -1.61
N ALA A 235 4.28 14.84 -2.15
CA ALA A 235 3.13 13.98 -2.32
C ALA A 235 2.46 13.66 -0.98
N TRP A 236 3.26 13.35 0.05
CA TRP A 236 2.75 13.01 1.37
C TRP A 236 2.05 14.17 2.08
N LYS A 237 2.66 15.37 2.04
CA LYS A 237 2.03 16.59 2.55
C LYS A 237 0.69 16.88 1.87
N ARG A 238 0.60 16.62 0.56
CA ARG A 238 -0.60 16.88 -0.25
C ARG A 238 -1.71 15.83 -0.10
N VAL A 239 -1.47 14.68 0.55
CA VAL A 239 -2.56 13.73 0.85
C VAL A 239 -3.60 14.45 1.74
N PRO A 240 -4.90 14.42 1.45
CA PRO A 240 -5.87 15.15 2.28
C PRO A 240 -5.98 14.53 3.69
N GLU A 241 -6.18 15.37 4.71
CA GLU A 241 -6.40 14.88 6.09
C GLU A 241 -7.66 14.04 6.21
N GLU A 242 -8.71 14.35 5.45
CA GLU A 242 -9.93 13.53 5.33
C GLU A 242 -9.64 12.11 4.86
N VAL A 243 -8.67 11.92 3.94
CA VAL A 243 -8.27 10.59 3.45
C VAL A 243 -7.55 9.83 4.56
N VAL A 244 -6.71 10.52 5.34
CA VAL A 244 -6.03 9.92 6.49
C VAL A 244 -7.04 9.47 7.54
N MET A 245 -7.95 10.36 7.96
CA MET A 245 -8.93 10.05 8.99
C MET A 245 -9.91 8.95 8.55
N SER A 246 -10.44 9.04 7.32
CA SER A 246 -11.32 8.00 6.78
C SER A 246 -10.65 6.64 6.68
N SER A 247 -9.34 6.62 6.39
CA SER A 247 -8.56 5.38 6.33
C SER A 247 -8.32 4.81 7.73
N ILE A 248 -8.04 5.65 8.72
CA ILE A 248 -7.92 5.26 10.14
C ILE A 248 -9.24 4.64 10.64
N TYR A 249 -10.36 5.33 10.42
CA TYR A 249 -11.69 4.85 10.82
C TYR A 249 -12.06 3.53 10.11
N GLY A 250 -11.71 3.41 8.82
CA GLY A 250 -11.87 2.18 8.05
C GLY A 250 -11.12 0.98 8.62
N CYS A 251 -10.08 1.17 9.43
CA CYS A 251 -9.27 0.10 10.00
C CYS A 251 -9.72 -0.41 11.37
N GLY A 252 -10.96 -0.10 11.79
CA GLY A 252 -11.49 -0.58 13.06
C GLY A 252 -11.52 0.47 14.17
N PHE A 253 -11.18 1.72 13.85
CA PHE A 253 -11.20 2.81 14.84
C PHE A 253 -12.48 3.65 14.79
N ASP A 254 -13.37 3.42 13.83
CA ASP A 254 -14.74 3.94 13.89
C ASP A 254 -15.55 3.22 14.98
N ASP A 255 -16.50 3.90 15.60
CA ASP A 255 -17.41 3.29 16.59
C ASP A 255 -18.54 2.49 15.90
N ASP A 256 -18.87 2.82 14.65
CA ASP A 256 -19.76 2.00 13.83
C ASP A 256 -18.94 0.99 13.02
N PHE A 257 -19.04 -0.29 13.39
CA PHE A 257 -18.36 -1.38 12.68
C PHE A 257 -18.75 -1.48 11.20
N LYS A 258 -19.89 -0.91 10.78
CA LYS A 258 -20.30 -0.86 9.36
C LYS A 258 -19.42 0.08 8.55
N GLU A 259 -18.78 1.04 9.20
CA GLU A 259 -17.88 1.98 8.54
C GLU A 259 -16.50 1.38 8.25
N TRP A 260 -16.17 0.25 8.88
CA TRP A 260 -14.93 -0.47 8.67
C TRP A 260 -14.80 -1.05 7.26
N PHE A 261 -13.59 -1.05 6.73
CA PHE A 261 -13.28 -1.48 5.37
C PHE A 261 -13.68 -2.94 5.11
N ILE A 262 -13.38 -3.83 6.05
CA ILE A 262 -13.75 -5.25 5.95
C ILE A 262 -15.27 -5.45 5.90
N SER A 263 -16.03 -4.65 6.65
CA SER A 263 -17.50 -4.70 6.65
C SER A 263 -18.10 -4.26 5.32
N LYS A 264 -17.41 -3.42 4.55
CA LYS A 264 -17.83 -2.92 3.22
C LYS A 264 -17.33 -3.79 2.07
N HIS A 265 -16.48 -4.78 2.34
CA HIS A 265 -15.91 -5.64 1.30
C HIS A 265 -17.00 -6.54 0.68
N ASP A 266 -16.96 -6.69 -0.65
CA ASP A 266 -17.96 -7.44 -1.43
C ASP A 266 -17.95 -8.95 -1.13
N VAL A 267 -16.76 -9.55 -0.96
CA VAL A 267 -16.60 -10.96 -0.56
C VAL A 267 -16.67 -11.14 0.96
N TYR A 268 -15.86 -10.41 1.73
CA TYR A 268 -15.70 -10.67 3.18
C TYR A 268 -16.77 -10.01 4.04
N GLY A 269 -17.42 -8.93 3.58
CA GLY A 269 -18.39 -8.20 4.37
C GLY A 269 -19.59 -9.05 4.77
N ASP A 270 -20.06 -9.91 3.86
CA ASP A 270 -21.16 -10.85 4.11
C ASP A 270 -20.76 -12.02 5.01
N LEU A 271 -19.47 -12.34 5.14
CA LEU A 271 -18.98 -13.31 6.12
C LEU A 271 -18.73 -12.65 7.49
N PHE A 272 -18.27 -11.40 7.48
CA PHE A 272 -17.91 -10.62 8.66
C PHE A 272 -19.12 -10.10 9.44
N ARG A 273 -20.15 -9.58 8.75
CA ARG A 273 -21.35 -9.02 9.41
C ARG A 273 -22.16 -10.10 10.18
N PRO A 274 -22.37 -11.32 9.66
CA PRO A 274 -23.14 -12.36 10.34
C PRO A 274 -22.34 -13.18 11.35
N SER A 275 -21.00 -13.22 11.26
CA SER A 275 -20.12 -13.97 12.20
C SER A 275 -20.10 -13.39 13.61
N GLY A 276 -20.88 -12.33 13.84
CA GLY A 276 -21.31 -11.95 15.17
C GLY A 276 -20.31 -11.07 15.87
N PHE A 277 -19.99 -9.93 15.26
CA PHE A 277 -19.64 -8.70 15.99
C PHE A 277 -20.87 -8.19 16.79
N SER A 278 -21.58 -9.11 17.45
CA SER A 278 -22.57 -8.79 18.46
C SER A 278 -21.79 -8.55 19.74
N VAL A 279 -21.95 -7.37 20.32
CA VAL A 279 -21.48 -6.93 21.65
C VAL A 279 -21.56 -8.03 22.73
N THR A 280 -22.42 -9.02 22.55
CA THR A 280 -22.58 -10.22 23.40
C THR A 280 -21.35 -11.16 23.43
N ARG A 281 -20.60 -11.33 22.35
CA ARG A 281 -19.42 -12.23 22.32
C ARG A 281 -18.22 -11.64 23.08
N ILE A 282 -18.08 -10.31 23.02
CA ILE A 282 -17.13 -9.51 23.81
C ILE A 282 -17.44 -9.61 25.32
N GLN A 283 -18.72 -9.56 25.70
CA GLN A 283 -19.14 -9.74 27.10
C GLN A 283 -18.94 -11.17 27.62
N THR A 284 -18.98 -12.18 26.75
CA THR A 284 -18.75 -13.58 27.15
C THR A 284 -17.27 -13.83 27.45
N ALA A 285 -16.36 -13.23 26.67
CA ALA A 285 -14.92 -13.25 26.94
C ALA A 285 -14.55 -12.55 28.27
N ARG A 286 -15.23 -11.44 28.62
CA ARG A 286 -15.10 -10.75 29.92
C ARG A 286 -15.50 -11.60 31.14
N ARG A 287 -16.44 -12.54 30.99
CA ARG A 287 -16.88 -13.43 32.10
C ARG A 287 -15.98 -14.64 32.30
N THR A 288 -15.30 -15.10 31.24
CA THR A 288 -14.35 -16.21 31.34
C THR A 288 -13.04 -15.79 32.01
N SER A 289 -12.52 -14.58 31.76
CA SER A 289 -11.28 -14.09 32.36
C SER A 289 -11.38 -13.78 33.86
N THR A 290 -12.57 -13.37 34.35
CA THR A 290 -12.83 -13.13 35.78
C THR A 290 -13.02 -14.41 36.59
N THR A 291 -13.20 -15.57 35.94
CA THR A 291 -13.36 -16.86 36.64
C THR A 291 -12.03 -17.62 36.79
N THR A 292 -10.96 -17.22 36.08
CA THR A 292 -9.65 -17.90 36.12
C THR A 292 -8.60 -17.20 36.99
N THR A 293 -8.97 -16.16 37.74
CA THR A 293 -8.03 -15.43 38.63
C THR A 293 -7.87 -16.05 40.03
N SER A 294 -8.49 -17.21 40.31
CA SER A 294 -8.40 -17.86 41.64
C SER A 294 -7.52 -19.11 41.68
N ALA A 295 -6.75 -19.42 40.63
CA ALA A 295 -6.05 -20.70 40.53
C ALA A 295 -4.58 -20.60 40.12
N TRP A 296 -3.86 -19.54 40.52
CA TRP A 296 -2.39 -19.56 40.58
C TRP A 296 -1.92 -18.67 41.74
N ARG A 297 -1.74 -19.30 42.91
CA ARG A 297 -0.79 -18.87 43.94
C ARG A 297 0.45 -19.72 43.81
#